data_AF-A0A126Z6D1-F1
#
_entry.id   AF-A0A126Z6D1-F1
#
_cell.length_a   1.000
_cell.length_b   1.000
_cell.length_c   1.000
_cell.angle_alpha   90.00
_cell.angle_beta   90.00
_cell.angle_gamma   90.00
#
_symmetry.space_group_name_H-M   'P 1'
#
loop_
_entity.id
_entity.type
_entity.pdbx_description
1 polymer ?
#
loop_
_entity_poly.entity_id
_entity_poly.type
_entity_poly.pdbx_seq_one_letter_code
_entity_poly.pdbx_strand_id
1 'polypeptide(L)'
;MTDLISPTVDDPMEDVLASKPLETSAPTLRNADDEHEPREIHQLVHDRLQLDGVARMNLTFSTTWVEPEARQLSDSSLDKNIVDKDGHPQAAEIKTRCLHKLTDLLHSPEAKVTPLGYERHDASIKATSVSAEPDNTVTIDTHHLSETTS
;
A
#
# COMPACT_ATOMS: atom_id res chain seq x y z
N MET A 1 -38.64 17.40 -9.33
CA MET A 1 -39.38 16.27 -8.73
C MET A 1 -38.30 15.29 -8.34
N THR A 2 -37.77 15.52 -7.13
CA THR A 2 -36.60 14.86 -6.59
C THR A 2 -37.10 13.54 -6.01
N ASP A 3 -36.81 12.44 -6.69
CA ASP A 3 -36.89 11.13 -6.06
C ASP A 3 -35.77 11.09 -5.04
N LEU A 4 -36.18 11.37 -3.80
CA LEU A 4 -35.40 11.09 -2.62
C LEU A 4 -35.06 9.61 -2.68
N ILE A 5 -33.77 9.32 -2.82
CA ILE A 5 -33.18 8.02 -2.52
C ILE A 5 -33.73 7.64 -1.16
N SER A 6 -34.74 6.77 -1.16
CA SER A 6 -35.22 6.16 0.06
C SER A 6 -34.02 5.35 0.54
N PRO A 7 -33.43 5.64 1.71
CA PRO A 7 -32.50 4.69 2.28
C PRO A 7 -33.30 3.40 2.39
N THR A 8 -32.89 2.37 1.68
CA THR A 8 -33.34 1.00 1.96
C THR A 8 -32.98 0.80 3.42
N VAL A 9 -34.00 0.93 4.26
CA VAL A 9 -33.94 0.55 5.65
C VAL A 9 -33.52 -0.90 5.57
N ASP A 10 -32.35 -1.23 6.12
CA ASP A 10 -31.92 -2.61 6.34
C ASP A 10 -33.10 -3.33 7.03
N ASP A 11 -33.95 -4.00 6.26
CA ASP A 11 -35.06 -4.74 6.81
C ASP A 11 -34.43 -5.99 7.42
N PRO A 12 -34.39 -6.11 8.76
CA PRO A 12 -33.78 -7.27 9.41
C PRO A 12 -34.51 -8.58 9.08
N MET A 13 -35.68 -8.50 8.42
CA MET A 13 -36.46 -9.65 7.98
C MET A 13 -36.21 -10.05 6.51
N GLU A 14 -35.43 -9.27 5.76
CA GLU A 14 -35.12 -9.61 4.37
C GLU A 14 -34.05 -10.70 4.30
N ASP A 15 -34.43 -11.86 3.77
CA ASP A 15 -33.53 -13.00 3.59
C ASP A 15 -32.73 -12.83 2.30
N VAL A 16 -31.43 -12.54 2.44
CA VAL A 16 -30.50 -12.38 1.31
C VAL A 16 -30.49 -13.62 0.40
N LEU A 17 -30.70 -14.83 0.93
CA LEU A 17 -30.71 -16.05 0.12
C LEU A 17 -31.97 -16.18 -0.76
N ALA A 18 -33.05 -15.48 -0.40
CA ALA A 18 -34.29 -15.41 -1.17
C ALA A 18 -34.33 -14.21 -2.14
N SER A 19 -33.22 -13.48 -2.28
CA SER A 19 -33.14 -12.30 -3.13
C SER A 19 -32.97 -12.64 -4.63
N LYS A 20 -33.52 -11.78 -5.50
CA LYS A 20 -33.46 -11.94 -6.96
C LYS A 20 -32.03 -12.09 -7.53
N PRO A 21 -31.00 -11.38 -7.03
CA PRO A 21 -29.64 -11.54 -7.56
C PRO A 21 -29.03 -12.93 -7.33
N LEU A 22 -29.52 -13.67 -6.32
CA LEU A 22 -29.07 -15.04 -6.05
C LEU A 22 -29.90 -16.11 -6.79
N GLU A 23 -31.11 -15.77 -7.28
CA GLU A 23 -31.91 -16.68 -8.13
C GLU A 23 -31.34 -16.84 -9.54
N THR A 24 -30.58 -15.84 -10.03
CA THR A 24 -30.05 -15.80 -11.39
C THR A 24 -28.53 -15.67 -11.40
N SER A 25 -27.90 -16.13 -12.48
CA SER A 25 -26.44 -16.03 -12.61
C SER A 25 -26.01 -14.59 -12.85
N ALA A 26 -24.97 -14.15 -12.14
CA ALA A 26 -24.39 -12.82 -12.30
C ALA A 26 -23.94 -12.55 -13.76
N PRO A 27 -24.15 -11.32 -14.29
CA PRO A 27 -23.59 -10.92 -15.58
C PRO A 27 -22.07 -11.08 -15.62
N THR A 28 -21.54 -11.68 -16.68
CA THR A 28 -20.08 -11.97 -16.80
C THR A 28 -19.33 -11.07 -17.78
N LEU A 29 -20.02 -10.54 -18.80
CA LEU A 29 -19.41 -9.81 -19.92
C LEU A 29 -19.97 -8.40 -20.12
N ARG A 30 -20.87 -7.97 -19.23
CA ARG A 30 -21.50 -6.64 -19.26
C ARG A 30 -21.77 -6.17 -17.83
N ASN A 31 -22.03 -4.88 -17.69
CA ASN A 31 -22.52 -4.31 -16.45
C ASN A 31 -23.91 -4.87 -16.10
N ALA A 32 -24.26 -4.83 -14.81
CA ALA A 32 -25.61 -5.10 -14.37
C ALA A 32 -26.57 -4.05 -14.95
N ASP A 33 -27.80 -4.49 -15.23
CA ASP A 33 -28.84 -3.63 -15.78
C ASP A 33 -29.45 -2.73 -14.68
N ASP A 34 -29.51 -3.23 -13.44
CA ASP A 34 -30.04 -2.55 -12.25
C ASP A 34 -29.04 -2.57 -11.07
N GLU A 35 -29.24 -1.66 -10.11
CA GLU A 35 -28.52 -1.66 -8.82
C GLU A 35 -29.12 -2.70 -7.85
N HIS A 36 -28.29 -3.22 -6.95
CA HIS A 36 -28.66 -4.25 -5.98
C HIS A 36 -28.08 -3.92 -4.61
N GLU A 37 -28.65 -4.51 -3.56
CA GLU A 37 -28.18 -4.28 -2.19
C GLU A 37 -26.74 -4.79 -2.01
N PRO A 38 -25.85 -4.04 -1.33
CA PRO A 38 -24.46 -4.45 -1.15
C PRO A 38 -24.30 -5.83 -0.49
N ARG A 39 -25.24 -6.22 0.39
CA ARG A 39 -25.23 -7.52 1.07
C ARG A 39 -25.51 -8.68 0.11
N GLU A 40 -26.43 -8.51 -0.83
CA GLU A 40 -26.77 -9.49 -1.85
C GLU A 40 -25.58 -9.73 -2.79
N ILE A 41 -24.97 -8.63 -3.25
CA ILE A 41 -23.81 -8.69 -4.14
C ILE A 41 -22.59 -9.27 -3.42
N HIS A 42 -22.38 -8.90 -2.15
CA HIS A 42 -21.33 -9.51 -1.33
C HIS A 42 -21.52 -11.03 -1.23
N GLN A 43 -22.73 -11.50 -0.91
CA GLN A 43 -23.03 -12.92 -0.78
C GLN A 43 -22.79 -13.66 -2.11
N LEU A 44 -23.29 -13.10 -3.22
CA LEU A 44 -23.11 -13.66 -4.55
C LEU A 44 -21.64 -13.82 -4.95
N VAL A 45 -20.81 -12.81 -4.68
CA VAL A 45 -19.36 -12.86 -4.96
C VAL A 45 -18.66 -13.82 -4.01
N HIS A 46 -19.00 -13.76 -2.72
CA HIS A 46 -18.42 -14.62 -1.69
C HIS A 46 -18.65 -16.11 -2.00
N ASP A 47 -19.88 -16.51 -2.33
CA ASP A 47 -20.22 -17.90 -2.62
C ASP A 47 -19.51 -18.42 -3.87
N ARG A 48 -19.25 -17.53 -4.83
CA ARG A 48 -18.45 -17.86 -6.00
C ARG A 48 -16.98 -18.08 -5.65
N LEU A 49 -16.42 -17.28 -4.74
CA LEU A 49 -15.04 -17.45 -4.24
C LEU A 49 -14.89 -18.70 -3.37
N GLN A 50 -15.95 -19.21 -2.75
CA GLN A 50 -15.91 -20.48 -2.01
C GLN A 50 -15.66 -21.71 -2.90
N LEU A 51 -15.83 -21.56 -4.22
CA LEU A 51 -15.47 -22.60 -5.19
C LEU A 51 -13.95 -22.70 -5.42
N ASP A 52 -13.18 -21.71 -4.97
CA ASP A 52 -11.73 -21.74 -5.04
C ASP A 52 -11.15 -22.79 -4.08
N GLY A 53 -9.99 -23.34 -4.44
CA GLY A 53 -9.28 -24.29 -3.60
C GLY A 53 -8.80 -23.64 -2.29
N VAL A 54 -8.65 -24.47 -1.24
CA VAL A 54 -8.15 -24.00 0.06
C VAL A 54 -6.68 -23.55 -0.08
N ALA A 55 -6.41 -22.26 0.12
CA ALA A 55 -5.08 -21.68 -0.06
C ALA A 55 -3.98 -22.42 0.73
N ARG A 56 -4.25 -22.87 1.96
CA ARG A 56 -3.27 -23.63 2.78
C ARG A 56 -2.90 -25.01 2.23
N MET A 57 -3.69 -25.55 1.30
CA MET A 57 -3.40 -26.81 0.61
C MET A 57 -2.65 -26.58 -0.72
N ASN A 58 -2.42 -25.32 -1.09
CA ASN A 58 -1.69 -24.97 -2.31
C ASN A 58 -0.17 -24.96 -2.05
N LEU A 59 0.58 -25.77 -2.79
CA LEU A 59 2.03 -25.94 -2.63
C LEU A 59 2.82 -25.00 -3.57
N THR A 60 2.56 -23.70 -3.47
CA THR A 60 3.31 -22.66 -4.18
C THR A 60 4.14 -21.81 -3.22
N PHE A 61 5.02 -20.96 -3.74
CA PHE A 61 5.93 -20.13 -2.94
C PHE A 61 5.24 -18.96 -2.22
N SER A 62 3.96 -18.68 -2.51
CA SER A 62 3.24 -17.56 -1.93
C SER A 62 2.83 -17.84 -0.48
N THR A 63 2.91 -16.81 0.37
CA THR A 63 2.44 -16.88 1.75
C THR A 63 0.91 -17.01 1.80
N THR A 64 0.40 -18.04 2.47
CA THR A 64 -1.05 -18.32 2.62
C THR A 64 -1.56 -18.16 4.05
N TRP A 65 -0.69 -17.75 4.98
CA TRP A 65 -1.02 -17.51 6.39
C TRP A 65 -0.22 -16.34 6.95
N VAL A 66 -0.86 -15.54 7.81
CA VAL A 66 -0.29 -14.41 8.56
C VAL A 66 -0.94 -14.35 9.95
N GLU A 67 -0.25 -13.74 10.91
CA GLU A 67 -0.75 -13.52 12.27
C GLU A 67 -1.98 -12.58 12.28
N PRO A 68 -2.91 -12.73 13.25
CA PRO A 68 -4.10 -11.87 13.36
C PRO A 68 -3.78 -10.37 13.45
N GLU A 69 -2.70 -10.01 14.13
CA GLU A 69 -2.24 -8.62 14.29
C GLU A 69 -1.77 -8.04 12.96
N ALA A 70 -1.09 -8.84 12.13
CA ALA A 70 -0.67 -8.44 10.80
C ALA A 70 -1.88 -8.21 9.88
N ARG A 71 -2.90 -9.08 9.96
CA ARG A 71 -4.15 -8.89 9.22
C ARG A 71 -4.88 -7.61 9.64
N GLN A 72 -5.01 -7.35 10.94
CA GLN A 72 -5.62 -6.11 11.45
C GLN A 72 -4.88 -4.86 10.95
N LEU A 73 -3.53 -4.91 10.93
CA LEU A 73 -2.74 -3.82 10.41
C LEU A 73 -2.97 -3.60 8.90
N SER A 74 -3.07 -4.68 8.12
CA SER A 74 -3.42 -4.62 6.69
C SER A 74 -4.81 -4.00 6.48
N ASP A 75 -5.82 -4.45 7.22
CA ASP A 75 -7.19 -3.94 7.12
C ASP A 75 -7.26 -2.44 7.47
N SER A 76 -6.54 -2.02 8.52
CA SER A 76 -6.42 -0.60 8.94
C SER A 76 -5.58 0.28 8.00
N SER A 77 -5.04 -0.30 6.93
CA SER A 77 -4.18 0.40 5.96
C SER A 77 -4.71 0.33 4.53
N LEU A 78 -5.92 -0.21 4.32
CA LEU A 78 -6.53 -0.35 2.99
C LEU A 78 -6.74 0.98 2.26
N ASP A 79 -6.92 2.08 3.01
CA ASP A 79 -7.15 3.43 2.49
C ASP A 79 -5.85 4.22 2.24
N LYS A 80 -4.69 3.67 2.62
CA LYS A 80 -3.40 4.36 2.54
C LYS A 80 -2.76 4.19 1.16
N ASN A 81 -2.56 5.28 0.45
CA ASN A 81 -1.84 5.28 -0.82
C ASN A 81 -0.32 5.40 -0.60
N ILE A 82 0.43 4.31 -0.77
CA ILE A 82 1.89 4.30 -0.53
C ILE A 82 2.70 5.12 -1.55
N VAL A 83 2.10 5.51 -2.69
CA VAL A 83 2.74 6.37 -3.69
C VAL A 83 2.63 7.85 -3.28
N ASP A 84 1.55 8.21 -2.60
CA ASP A 84 1.34 9.55 -2.05
C ASP A 84 2.09 9.74 -0.72
N LYS A 85 3.37 10.12 -0.83
CA LYS A 85 4.25 10.31 0.33
C LYS A 85 3.82 11.50 1.20
N ASP A 86 3.21 12.53 0.59
CA ASP A 86 2.81 13.75 1.28
C ASP A 86 1.48 13.56 2.04
N GLY A 87 0.55 12.78 1.47
CA GLY A 87 -0.69 12.39 2.14
C GLY A 87 -0.49 11.37 3.27
N HIS A 88 0.57 10.55 3.21
CA HIS A 88 0.83 9.48 4.18
C HIS A 88 2.30 9.42 4.65
N PRO A 89 2.82 10.48 5.32
CA PRO A 89 4.25 10.58 5.68
C PRO A 89 4.72 9.46 6.62
N GLN A 90 3.85 8.98 7.52
CA GLN A 90 4.18 7.88 8.42
C GLN A 90 4.30 6.53 7.68
N ALA A 91 3.46 6.28 6.68
CA ALA A 91 3.56 5.06 5.85
C ALA A 91 4.84 5.09 5.00
N ALA A 92 5.18 6.26 4.46
CA ALA A 92 6.43 6.48 3.73
C ALA A 92 7.66 6.25 4.63
N GLU A 93 7.64 6.75 5.86
CA GLU A 93 8.73 6.54 6.83
C GLU A 93 8.91 5.05 7.17
N ILE A 94 7.82 4.33 7.45
CA ILE A 94 7.84 2.89 7.74
C ILE A 94 8.44 2.11 6.56
N LYS A 95 8.02 2.41 5.33
CA LYS A 95 8.60 1.84 4.11
C LYS A 95 10.11 2.06 4.05
N THR A 96 10.57 3.30 4.30
CA THR A 96 12.00 3.64 4.31
C THR A 96 12.77 2.85 5.36
N ARG A 97 12.22 2.68 6.57
CA ARG A 97 12.84 1.85 7.63
C ARG A 97 12.94 0.38 7.21
N CYS A 98 11.91 -0.18 6.58
CA CYS A 98 11.94 -1.55 6.06
C CYS A 98 13.00 -1.73 4.98
N LEU A 99 13.16 -0.75 4.08
CA LEU A 99 14.14 -0.81 3.02
C LEU A 99 15.58 -0.71 3.55
N HIS A 100 15.82 0.10 4.60
CA HIS A 100 17.11 0.11 5.32
C HIS A 100 17.43 -1.26 5.92
N LYS A 101 16.46 -1.90 6.61
CA LYS A 101 16.64 -3.25 7.18
C LYS A 101 16.96 -4.29 6.10
N LEU A 102 16.29 -4.21 4.95
CA LEU A 102 16.56 -5.11 3.82
C LEU A 102 17.96 -4.87 3.24
N THR A 103 18.37 -3.61 3.11
CA THR A 103 19.68 -3.24 2.55
C THR A 103 20.82 -3.68 3.47
N ASP A 104 20.63 -3.57 4.79
CA ASP A 104 21.55 -4.10 5.80
C ASP A 104 21.62 -5.63 5.77
N LEU A 105 20.47 -6.32 5.69
CA LEU A 105 20.40 -7.78 5.55
C LEU A 105 21.16 -8.30 4.32
N LEU A 106 21.20 -7.51 3.24
CA LEU A 106 21.91 -7.84 2.00
C LEU A 106 23.38 -7.36 1.99
N HIS A 107 23.90 -6.81 3.08
CA HIS A 107 25.27 -6.29 3.22
C HIS A 107 25.64 -5.23 2.15
N SER A 108 24.69 -4.40 1.75
CA SER A 108 24.96 -3.36 0.76
C SER A 108 25.81 -2.22 1.36
N PRO A 109 26.80 -1.69 0.62
CA PRO A 109 27.69 -0.63 1.10
C PRO A 109 26.98 0.71 1.37
N GLU A 110 25.77 0.89 0.83
CA GLU A 110 24.97 2.12 0.97
C GLU A 110 23.87 2.02 2.04
N ALA A 111 23.87 0.96 2.87
CA ALA A 111 22.80 0.63 3.82
C ALA A 111 22.38 1.74 4.80
N LYS A 112 23.21 2.76 5.01
CA LYS A 112 22.96 3.86 5.96
C LYS A 112 22.60 5.20 5.33
N VAL A 113 22.84 5.38 4.02
CA VAL A 113 22.75 6.70 3.38
C VAL A 113 21.51 6.77 2.49
N THR A 114 21.36 5.81 1.60
CA THR A 114 20.22 5.71 0.70
C THR A 114 19.95 4.24 0.43
N PRO A 115 18.78 3.72 0.82
CA PRO A 115 18.44 2.35 0.47
C PRO A 115 18.37 2.17 -1.05
N LEU A 116 18.80 1.02 -1.55
CA LEU A 116 18.79 0.69 -2.98
C LEU A 116 17.38 0.90 -3.57
N GLY A 117 17.27 1.76 -4.59
CA GLY A 117 16.02 2.01 -5.32
C GLY A 117 15.08 3.06 -4.70
N TYR A 118 15.45 3.73 -3.60
CA TYR A 118 14.76 4.95 -3.18
C TYR A 118 15.11 6.09 -4.16
N GLU A 119 14.10 6.78 -4.67
CA GLU A 119 14.22 7.82 -5.68
C GLU A 119 15.35 8.82 -5.37
N ARG A 120 16.37 8.84 -6.22
CA ARG A 120 17.51 9.76 -6.19
C ARG A 120 17.19 11.17 -6.71
N HIS A 121 15.92 11.59 -6.69
CA HIS A 121 15.53 12.87 -7.28
C HIS A 121 16.13 14.08 -6.54
N ASP A 122 16.53 13.93 -5.28
CA ASP A 122 17.23 14.96 -4.49
C ASP A 122 18.72 14.68 -4.25
N ALA A 123 19.34 13.76 -5.00
CA ALA A 123 20.79 13.49 -4.90
C ALA A 123 21.68 14.61 -5.49
N SER A 124 21.20 15.85 -5.51
CA SER A 124 22.04 17.06 -5.66
C SER A 124 22.65 17.51 -4.32
N ILE A 125 22.34 16.83 -3.20
CA ILE A 125 23.13 16.98 -1.98
C ILE A 125 24.49 16.30 -2.21
N LYS A 126 25.44 17.12 -2.68
CA LYS A 126 26.89 16.91 -2.77
C LYS A 126 27.37 15.57 -2.21
N ALA A 127 27.85 14.71 -3.10
CA ALA A 127 28.95 13.82 -2.79
C ALA A 127 30.20 14.68 -2.45
N THR A 128 30.18 15.36 -1.31
CA THR A 128 31.40 15.83 -0.67
C THR A 128 32.01 14.58 -0.07
N SER A 129 32.99 14.04 -0.80
CA SER A 129 33.93 13.04 -0.34
C SER A 129 34.46 13.44 1.04
N VAL A 130 33.92 12.87 2.10
CA VAL A 130 34.61 12.79 3.38
C VAL A 130 35.66 11.70 3.19
N SER A 131 36.83 12.11 2.70
CA SER A 131 38.05 11.31 2.81
C SER A 131 38.39 11.28 4.30
N ALA A 132 38.14 10.15 4.94
CA ALA A 132 38.58 9.91 6.29
C ALA A 132 40.09 9.68 6.28
N GLU A 133 40.87 10.76 6.38
CA GLU A 133 42.25 10.67 6.85
C GLU A 133 42.25 10.80 8.39
N PRO A 134 43.04 9.98 9.11
CA PRO A 134 43.01 9.96 10.55
C PRO A 134 44.02 10.99 11.08
N ASP A 135 43.69 12.27 11.02
CA ASP A 135 44.30 13.21 11.96
C ASP A 135 43.45 14.45 12.19
N ASN A 136 43.19 14.67 13.48
CA ASN A 136 42.21 15.58 14.03
C ASN A 136 42.70 17.03 13.95
N THR A 137 42.33 17.75 12.90
CA THR A 137 42.32 19.24 12.89
C THR A 137 41.35 19.76 11.82
N VAL A 138 40.21 20.29 12.26
CA VAL A 138 39.25 20.97 11.37
C VAL A 138 39.69 22.44 11.25
N THR A 139 40.29 22.80 10.12
CA THR A 139 40.46 24.19 9.69
C THR A 139 39.32 24.54 8.73
N ILE A 140 38.44 25.47 9.13
CA ILE A 140 37.36 25.99 8.29
C ILE A 140 37.93 27.17 7.49
N ASP A 141 38.41 26.90 6.27
CA ASP A 141 38.78 27.97 5.34
C ASP A 141 37.50 28.58 4.77
N THR A 142 37.17 29.78 5.27
CA THR A 142 36.04 30.58 4.81
C THR A 142 36.58 31.66 3.87
N HIS A 143 36.72 31.35 2.58
CA HIS A 143 37.00 32.38 1.58
C HIS A 143 36.07 32.28 0.36
N HIS A 144 35.27 33.35 0.25
CA HIS A 144 34.77 33.96 -0.98
C HIS A 144 33.94 33.13 -1.97
N LEU A 145 32.63 33.31 -1.92
CA LEU A 145 31.80 33.30 -3.13
C LEU A 145 31.43 34.75 -3.45
N SER A 146 32.20 35.34 -4.37
CA SER A 146 31.75 36.47 -5.18
C SER A 146 30.88 35.94 -6.34
N GLU A 147 29.83 36.70 -6.61
CA GLU A 147 28.95 36.76 -7.78
C GLU A 147 29.48 36.17 -9.09
N THR A 148 28.60 35.58 -9.90
CA THR A 148 28.15 36.19 -11.19
C THR A 148 27.09 35.34 -11.89
N THR A 149 26.09 36.06 -12.39
CA THR A 149 25.02 35.70 -13.34
C THR A 149 25.56 35.19 -14.68
N SER A 150 24.91 34.19 -15.28
CA SER A 150 24.44 34.24 -16.68
C SER A 150 23.36 33.21 -16.94
#